data_AF-A0A954NZS8-F1
#
_entry.id   AF-A0A954NZS8-F1
#
_cell.length_a   1.000
_cell.length_b   1.000
_cell.length_c   1.000
_cell.angle_alpha   90.00
_cell.angle_beta   90.00
_cell.angle_gamma   90.00
#
_symmetry.space_group_name_H-M   'P 1'
#
loop_
_entity.id
_entity.type
_entity.pdbx_description
1 polymer ?
#
loop_
_entity_poly.entity_id
_entity_poly.type
_entity_poly.pdbx_seq_one_letter_code
_entity_poly.pdbx_strand_id
1 'polypeptide(L)'
;MLLSMTGFGDAQLEDGESAVTAEIRAVNNRYLKLQTRLPDGFGSLEAVIEKTIRTKISRGTVTVSVRLNRQKQEPRYQLNKPLIRSCWEQLQAVATEMAVPRPVEFWSVLSLPEAVQQDTAD
;
A
#
# COMPACT_ATOMS: atom_id res chain seq x y z
N MET A 1 -15.03 -43.63 11.66
CA MET A 1 -15.23 -42.76 10.48
C MET A 1 -14.06 -41.80 10.36
N LEU A 2 -13.30 -41.86 9.27
CA LEU A 2 -12.25 -40.88 8.96
C LEU A 2 -12.94 -39.62 8.38
N LEU A 3 -13.15 -38.60 9.20
CA LEU A 3 -13.59 -37.29 8.70
C LEU A 3 -12.45 -36.65 7.91
N SER A 4 -12.72 -36.30 6.65
CA SER A 4 -11.86 -35.40 5.89
C SER A 4 -11.77 -34.07 6.63
N MET A 5 -10.60 -33.74 7.18
CA MET A 5 -10.36 -32.52 7.97
C MET A 5 -9.70 -31.44 7.11
N THR A 6 -10.26 -31.15 5.93
CA THR A 6 -9.86 -29.99 5.12
C THR A 6 -10.99 -28.97 5.11
N GLY A 7 -10.67 -27.72 5.42
CA GLY A 7 -11.64 -26.63 5.50
C GLY A 7 -11.14 -25.42 4.71
N PHE A 8 -12.07 -24.73 4.06
CA PHE A 8 -11.83 -23.47 3.37
C PHE A 8 -12.91 -22.48 3.80
N GLY A 9 -12.54 -21.23 4.02
CA GLY A 9 -13.48 -20.15 4.24
C GLY A 9 -12.85 -18.82 3.89
N ASP A 10 -13.63 -17.95 3.27
CA ASP A 10 -13.23 -16.59 2.94
C ASP A 10 -14.30 -15.59 3.37
N ALA A 11 -13.87 -14.37 3.61
CA ALA A 11 -14.73 -13.23 3.90
C ALA A 11 -14.12 -11.98 3.29
N GLN A 12 -14.95 -11.14 2.69
CA GLN A 12 -14.56 -9.86 2.11
C GLN A 12 -15.40 -8.75 2.73
N LEU A 13 -14.74 -7.65 3.05
CA LEU A 13 -15.36 -6.41 3.49
C LEU A 13 -14.85 -5.27 2.60
N GLU A 14 -15.78 -4.49 2.07
CA GLU A 14 -15.48 -3.30 1.27
C GLU A 14 -15.91 -2.07 2.05
N ASP A 15 -15.01 -1.09 2.16
CA ASP A 15 -15.25 0.20 2.77
C ASP A 15 -14.67 1.29 1.87
N GLY A 16 -15.55 1.85 1.02
CA GLY A 16 -15.25 2.93 0.08
C GLY A 16 -14.00 2.67 -0.76
N GLU A 17 -12.87 3.22 -0.32
CA GLU A 17 -11.58 3.19 -1.01
C GLU A 17 -10.71 1.97 -0.65
N SER A 18 -11.18 1.06 0.21
CA SER A 18 -10.43 -0.11 0.66
C SER A 18 -11.29 -1.37 0.66
N ALA A 19 -10.72 -2.47 0.16
CA ALA A 19 -11.28 -3.80 0.29
C ALA A 19 -10.34 -4.68 1.13
N VAL A 20 -10.88 -5.36 2.12
CA VAL A 20 -10.16 -6.34 2.95
C VAL A 20 -10.70 -7.72 2.64
N THR A 21 -9.83 -8.65 2.30
CA THR A 21 -10.17 -10.06 2.11
C THR A 21 -9.40 -10.91 3.11
N ALA A 22 -10.11 -11.70 3.91
CA ALA A 22 -9.55 -12.67 4.82
C ALA A 22 -9.90 -14.08 4.34
N GLU A 23 -8.89 -14.94 4.23
CA GLU A 23 -9.02 -16.29 3.72
C GLU A 23 -8.38 -17.27 4.72
N ILE A 24 -9.07 -18.37 5.00
CA ILE A 24 -8.66 -19.40 5.94
C ILE A 24 -8.66 -20.75 5.22
N ARG A 25 -7.52 -21.43 5.29
CA ARG A 25 -7.34 -22.82 4.82
C ARG A 25 -6.95 -23.69 6.01
N ALA A 26 -7.63 -24.81 6.19
CA ALA A 26 -7.28 -25.81 7.18
C ALA A 26 -7.04 -27.15 6.50
N VAL A 27 -6.01 -27.85 6.92
CA VAL A 27 -5.71 -29.23 6.48
C VAL A 27 -5.47 -30.15 7.66
N ASN A 28 -5.79 -31.42 7.48
CA ASN A 28 -5.63 -32.42 8.52
C ASN A 28 -4.14 -32.63 8.80
N ASN A 29 -3.73 -32.36 10.04
CA ASN A 29 -2.38 -32.58 10.50
C ASN A 29 -2.42 -33.00 11.97
N ARG A 30 -1.43 -33.78 12.40
CA ARG A 30 -1.39 -34.36 13.76
C ARG A 30 -1.31 -33.30 14.85
N TYR A 31 -0.63 -32.19 14.58
CA TYR A 31 -0.42 -31.10 15.51
C TYR A 31 -1.10 -29.83 15.01
N LEU A 32 -1.54 -28.97 15.93
CA LEU A 32 -2.01 -27.63 15.58
C LEU A 32 -0.82 -26.77 15.15
N LYS A 33 -0.82 -26.35 13.89
CA LYS A 33 0.14 -25.37 13.35
C LYS A 33 -0.66 -24.19 12.80
N LEU A 34 -0.33 -22.99 13.23
CA LEU A 34 -0.94 -21.76 12.75
C LEU A 34 0.07 -21.02 11.88
N GLN A 35 -0.38 -20.49 10.75
CA GLN A 35 0.41 -19.64 9.88
C GLN A 35 -0.44 -18.45 9.48
N THR A 36 0.03 -17.24 9.79
CA THR A 36 -0.68 -16.00 9.51
C THR A 36 0.10 -15.21 8.48
N ARG A 37 -0.57 -14.74 7.44
CA ARG A 37 -0.02 -13.78 6.47
C ARG A 37 -0.88 -12.53 6.54
N LEU A 38 -0.29 -11.45 7.01
CA LEU A 38 -0.95 -10.17 7.21
C LEU A 38 -0.29 -9.10 6.33
N PRO A 39 -1.03 -8.07 5.91
CA PRO A 39 -0.44 -6.90 5.26
C PRO A 39 0.45 -6.12 6.21
N ASP A 40 1.36 -5.32 5.65
CA ASP A 40 2.30 -4.51 6.41
C ASP A 40 1.57 -3.56 7.37
N GLY A 41 2.12 -3.39 8.58
CA GLY A 41 1.52 -2.57 9.66
C GLY A 41 0.48 -3.30 10.52
N PHE A 42 0.02 -4.51 10.15
CA PHE A 42 -1.01 -5.24 10.90
C PHE A 42 -0.50 -6.42 11.72
N GLY A 43 0.82 -6.57 11.91
CA GLY A 43 1.42 -7.69 12.65
C GLY A 43 0.91 -7.85 14.09
N SER A 44 0.42 -6.77 14.72
CA SER A 44 -0.18 -6.82 16.05
C SER A 44 -1.44 -7.70 16.13
N LEU A 45 -2.15 -7.90 15.01
CA LEU A 45 -3.33 -8.75 14.94
C LEU A 45 -3.01 -10.24 14.96
N GLU A 46 -1.76 -10.64 14.71
CA GLU A 46 -1.36 -12.04 14.64
C GLU A 46 -1.69 -12.80 15.93
N ALA A 47 -1.30 -12.25 17.07
CA ALA A 47 -1.56 -12.87 18.38
C ALA A 47 -3.07 -13.02 18.67
N VAL A 48 -3.89 -12.06 18.23
CA VAL A 48 -5.34 -12.08 18.40
C VAL A 48 -5.97 -13.16 17.54
N ILE A 49 -5.54 -13.27 16.27
CA ILE A 49 -6.00 -14.30 15.33
C ILE A 49 -5.63 -15.68 15.86
N GLU A 50 -4.37 -15.88 16.27
CA GLU A 50 -3.92 -17.16 16.79
C GLU A 50 -4.71 -17.61 18.02
N LYS A 51 -4.89 -16.70 18.99
CA LYS A 51 -5.65 -16.99 20.21
C LYS A 51 -7.07 -17.41 19.86
N THR A 52 -7.71 -16.70 18.93
CA THR A 52 -9.07 -17.00 18.48
C THR A 52 -9.16 -18.38 17.84
N ILE A 53 -8.24 -18.73 16.94
CA ILE A 53 -8.23 -20.04 16.28
C ILE A 53 -8.01 -21.18 17.29
N ARG A 54 -7.11 -21.00 18.26
CA ARG A 54 -6.85 -22.00 19.31
C ARG A 54 -8.07 -22.33 20.16
N THR A 55 -9.04 -21.41 20.28
CA THR A 55 -10.30 -21.70 20.98
C THR A 55 -11.26 -22.59 20.18
N LYS A 56 -11.07 -22.70 18.86
CA LYS A 56 -11.99 -23.41 17.95
C LYS A 56 -11.39 -24.68 17.34
N ILE A 57 -10.07 -24.72 17.14
CA ILE A 57 -9.38 -25.79 16.43
C ILE A 57 -8.27 -26.37 17.34
N SER A 58 -8.32 -27.68 17.57
CA SER A 58 -7.38 -28.39 18.45
C SER A 58 -6.27 -29.13 17.69
N ARG A 59 -6.46 -29.45 16.41
CA ARG A 59 -5.46 -30.13 15.56
C ARG A 59 -5.60 -29.71 14.10
N GLY A 60 -4.51 -29.76 13.34
CA GLY A 60 -4.47 -29.40 11.92
C GLY A 60 -3.52 -28.25 11.63
N THR A 61 -3.17 -28.06 10.37
CA THR A 61 -2.48 -26.84 9.94
C THR A 61 -3.54 -25.85 9.46
N VAL A 62 -3.58 -24.66 10.05
CA VAL A 62 -4.47 -23.57 9.66
C VAL A 62 -3.63 -22.42 9.14
N THR A 63 -3.88 -22.03 7.89
CA THR A 63 -3.27 -20.89 7.24
C THR A 63 -4.31 -19.79 7.09
N VAL A 64 -4.04 -18.62 7.64
CA VAL A 64 -4.86 -17.41 7.48
C VAL A 64 -4.09 -16.42 6.62
N SER A 65 -4.73 -15.92 5.58
CA SER A 65 -4.19 -14.87 4.71
C SER A 65 -5.15 -13.70 4.69
N VAL A 66 -4.68 -12.53 5.13
CA VAL A 66 -5.41 -11.27 5.02
C VAL A 66 -4.76 -10.44 3.92
N ARG A 67 -5.58 -9.89 3.03
CA ARG A 67 -5.16 -8.99 1.96
C ARG A 67 -5.91 -7.68 2.11
N LEU A 68 -5.17 -6.59 2.05
CA LEU A 68 -5.74 -5.24 1.98
C LEU A 68 -5.50 -4.74 0.55
N ASN A 69 -6.58 -4.49 -0.17
CA ASN A 69 -6.55 -3.88 -1.48
C ASN A 69 -7.12 -2.47 -1.35
N ARG A 70 -6.24 -1.48 -1.21
CA ARG A 70 -6.63 -0.08 -1.31
C ARG A 70 -6.82 0.21 -2.80
N GLN A 71 -7.99 0.70 -3.20
CA GLN A 71 -8.10 1.32 -4.52
C GLN A 71 -7.05 2.43 -4.54
N LYS A 72 -6.06 2.30 -5.43
CA LYS A 72 -5.08 3.36 -5.65
C LYS A 72 -5.89 4.60 -6.02
N GLN A 73 -6.03 5.54 -5.09
CA GLN A 73 -6.28 6.91 -5.50
C GLN A 73 -5.20 7.22 -6.53
N GLU A 74 -5.60 7.65 -7.73
CA GLU A 74 -4.62 8.15 -8.69
C GLU A 74 -3.75 9.16 -7.94
N PRO A 75 -2.42 9.05 -8.01
CA PRO A 75 -1.54 10.01 -7.35
C PRO A 75 -1.97 11.40 -7.80
N ARG A 76 -2.55 12.18 -6.87
CA ARG A 76 -2.88 13.57 -7.11
C ARG A 76 -1.56 14.31 -7.16
N TYR A 77 -0.93 14.33 -8.32
CA TYR A 77 0.22 15.18 -8.56
C TYR A 77 -0.22 16.63 -8.42
N GLN A 78 0.12 17.22 -7.28
CA GLN A 78 -0.07 18.65 -7.08
C GLN A 78 1.19 19.36 -7.54
N LEU A 79 1.04 20.21 -8.56
CA LEU A 79 2.12 21.11 -8.93
C LEU A 79 2.34 22.09 -7.78
N ASN A 80 3.56 22.13 -7.23
CA ASN A 80 3.95 23.14 -6.26
C ASN A 80 4.11 24.49 -6.98
N LYS A 81 2.97 25.16 -7.21
CA LYS A 81 2.91 26.43 -7.98
C LYS A 81 3.85 27.50 -7.43
N PRO A 82 4.00 27.69 -6.10
CA PRO A 82 4.98 28.63 -5.54
C PRO A 82 6.42 28.29 -5.94
N LEU A 83 6.83 27.02 -5.83
CA LEU A 83 8.17 26.57 -6.20
C LEU A 83 8.43 26.74 -7.70
N ILE A 84 7.49 26.30 -8.54
CA ILE A 84 7.59 26.42 -10.00
C ILE A 84 7.72 27.89 -10.41
N ARG A 85 6.94 28.79 -9.79
CA ARG A 85 7.04 30.24 -10.03
C ARG A 85 8.41 30.78 -9.65
N SER A 86 8.90 30.45 -8.46
CA SER A 86 10.22 30.89 -7.99
C SER A 86 11.35 30.41 -8.91
N CYS A 87 11.32 29.14 -9.32
CA CYS A 87 12.29 28.59 -10.26
C CYS A 87 12.24 29.30 -11.63
N TRP A 88 11.04 29.58 -12.14
CA TRP A 88 10.87 30.27 -13.42
C TRP A 88 11.40 31.70 -13.38
N GLU A 89 11.10 32.46 -12.32
CA GLU A 89 11.60 33.83 -12.13
C GLU A 89 13.13 33.88 -12.03
N GLN A 90 13.73 32.98 -11.24
CA GLN A 90 15.19 32.88 -11.12
C GLN A 90 15.85 32.49 -12.43
N LEU A 91 15.27 31.55 -13.17
CA LEU A 91 15.80 31.10 -14.44
C LEU A 91 15.71 32.18 -15.53
N GLN A 92 14.65 33.01 -15.53
CA GLN A 92 14.59 34.19 -16.38
C GLN A 92 15.64 35.25 -16.03
N ALA A 93 15.91 35.45 -14.74
CA ALA A 93 16.94 36.39 -14.28
C ALA A 93 18.33 35.94 -14.75
N VAL A 94 18.69 34.68 -14.52
CA VAL A 94 19.99 34.10 -14.95
C VAL A 94 20.13 34.10 -16.47
N ALA A 95 19.08 33.74 -17.22
CA ALA A 95 19.13 33.77 -18.68
C ALA A 95 19.37 35.19 -19.24
N THR A 96 18.86 36.21 -18.54
CA THR A 96 19.07 37.62 -18.89
C THR A 96 20.50 38.07 -18.56
N GLU A 97 21.04 37.65 -17.42
CA GLU A 97 22.44 37.93 -17.02
C GLU A 97 23.45 37.26 -17.96
N MET A 98 23.20 36.02 -18.36
CA MET A 98 24.09 35.22 -19.22
C MET A 98 23.92 35.50 -20.72
N ALA A 99 23.06 36.45 -21.12
CA ALA A 99 22.73 36.76 -22.52
C ALA A 99 22.36 35.52 -23.37
N VAL A 100 21.63 34.58 -22.77
CA VAL A 100 21.21 33.34 -23.45
C VAL A 100 20.10 33.64 -24.46
N PRO A 101 20.16 33.09 -25.70
CA PRO A 101 19.08 33.25 -26.67
C PRO A 101 17.74 32.72 -26.14
N ARG A 102 16.69 33.53 -26.22
CA ARG A 102 15.32 33.14 -25.87
C ARG A 102 14.67 32.33 -27.01
N PRO A 103 13.73 31.41 -26.71
CA PRO A 103 13.06 31.20 -25.42
C PRO A 103 13.69 30.10 -24.56
N VAL A 104 13.69 30.28 -23.24
CA VAL A 104 13.93 29.17 -22.33
C VAL A 104 12.65 28.35 -22.24
N GLU A 105 12.74 27.06 -22.56
CA GLU A 105 11.57 26.19 -22.57
C GLU A 105 11.07 25.94 -21.14
N PHE A 106 9.75 26.06 -20.95
CA PHE A 106 9.10 25.82 -19.67
C PHE A 106 9.36 24.39 -19.14
N TRP A 107 9.54 23.42 -20.04
CA TRP A 107 9.86 22.04 -19.72
C TRP A 107 11.18 21.88 -18.95
N SER A 108 12.15 22.80 -19.13
CA SER A 108 13.41 22.79 -18.39
C SER A 108 13.23 23.05 -16.88
N VAL A 109 12.14 23.71 -16.48
CA VAL A 109 11.81 23.91 -15.05
C VAL A 109 11.19 22.65 -14.43
N LEU A 110 10.43 21.89 -15.21
CA LEU A 110 9.79 20.65 -14.75
C LEU A 110 10.76 19.47 -14.66
N SER A 111 11.91 19.53 -15.36
CA SER A 111 12.99 18.55 -15.23
C SER A 111 13.80 18.67 -13.93
N LEU A 112 13.55 19.69 -13.10
CA LEU A 112 14.19 19.81 -11.79
C LEU A 112 13.61 18.76 -10.83
N PRO A 113 14.44 17.95 -10.13
CA PRO A 113 13.99 16.81 -9.32
C PRO A 113 12.93 17.14 -8.26
N GLU A 114 12.87 18.39 -7.79
CA GLU A 114 11.97 18.83 -6.72
C GLU A 114 10.68 19.49 -7.22
N ALA A 115 10.50 19.69 -8.53
CA ALA A 115 9.35 20.40 -9.10
C ALA A 115 8.02 19.60 -9.04
N VAL A 116 8.12 18.27 -8.95
CA VAL A 116 6.98 17.36 -8.85
C VAL A 116 7.02 16.70 -7.47
N GLN A 117 6.13 17.11 -6.58
CA GLN A 117 5.97 16.47 -5.28
C GLN A 117 4.86 15.43 -5.36
N GLN A 118 5.17 14.20 -4.92
CA GLN A 118 4.14 13.20 -4.63
C GLN A 118 3.58 13.52 -3.26
N ASP A 119 2.26 13.63 -3.18
CA ASP A 119 1.55 13.82 -1.92
C ASP A 119 1.62 12.50 -1.13
N THR A 120 2.56 12.39 -0.21
CA THR A 120 2.60 11.29 0.75
C THR A 120 1.56 11.61 1.82
N ALA A 121 0.31 11.22 1.57
CA ALA A 121 -0.72 11.26 2.60
C ALA A 121 -0.40 10.18 3.65
N ASP A 122 -0.03 10.63 4.85
CA ASP A 122 -0.03 9.83 6.09
C ASP A 122 -1.42 9.26 6.41
#